data_AF-A0A536USY7-F1
#
_entry.id   AF-A0A536USY7-F1
#
_cell.length_a   1.000
_cell.length_b   1.000
_cell.length_c   1.000
_cell.angle_alpha   90.00
_cell.angle_beta   90.00
_cell.angle_gamma   90.00
#
_symmetry.space_group_name_H-M   'P 1'
#
loop_
_entity.id
_entity.type
_entity.pdbx_description
1 polymer ?
#
loop_
_entity_poly.entity_id
_entity_poly.type
_entity_poly.pdbx_seq_one_letter_code
_entity_poly.pdbx_strand_id
1 'polypeptide(L)'
;MDRETVRLAGALVLRARVAQRAIDNWSQEQIDEVVTAAGWAIIHPEHNRMLAEIAVRDTGLGNVADKIAKNRRKTIGLLDDLRGAKSVGVIAELPELGLTEIARPVGVVAAVTPSTNPGATPANNIINALKGRNAIV
;
A
#
# COMPACT_ATOMS: atom_id res chain seq x y z
N MET A 1 0.20 -16.26 -22.25
CA MET A 1 -0.54 -15.15 -21.63
C MET A 1 -1.41 -14.53 -22.70
N ASP A 2 -2.69 -14.31 -22.42
CA ASP A 2 -3.63 -13.77 -23.40
C ASP A 2 -3.22 -12.31 -23.78
N ARG A 3 -3.36 -11.95 -25.08
CA ARG A 3 -2.98 -10.61 -25.61
C ARG A 3 -3.77 -9.48 -24.94
N GLU A 4 -5.00 -9.73 -24.53
CA GLU A 4 -5.83 -8.80 -23.79
C GLU A 4 -5.28 -8.52 -22.39
N THR A 5 -4.87 -9.55 -21.64
CA THR A 5 -4.24 -9.38 -20.32
C THR A 5 -2.98 -8.53 -20.41
N VAL A 6 -2.11 -8.75 -21.40
CA VAL A 6 -0.90 -7.93 -21.60
C VAL A 6 -1.26 -6.48 -21.86
N ARG A 7 -2.25 -6.23 -22.72
CA ARG A 7 -2.74 -4.88 -23.04
C ARG A 7 -3.34 -4.18 -21.81
N LEU A 8 -4.14 -4.90 -21.01
CA LEU A 8 -4.73 -4.38 -19.77
C LEU A 8 -3.66 -3.99 -18.75
N ALA A 9 -2.69 -4.88 -18.52
CA ALA A 9 -1.56 -4.60 -17.61
C ALA A 9 -0.75 -3.38 -18.07
N GLY A 10 -0.46 -3.28 -19.38
CA GLY A 10 0.22 -2.11 -19.94
C GLY A 10 -0.55 -0.80 -19.69
N ALA A 11 -1.88 -0.82 -19.90
CA ALA A 11 -2.72 0.35 -19.65
C ALA A 11 -2.77 0.75 -18.16
N LEU A 12 -2.80 -0.23 -17.25
CA LEU A 12 -2.74 0.01 -15.79
C LEU A 12 -1.41 0.67 -15.41
N VAL A 13 -0.29 0.16 -15.90
CA VAL A 13 1.05 0.73 -15.62
C VAL A 13 1.16 2.16 -16.15
N LEU A 14 0.62 2.47 -17.33
CA LEU A 14 0.62 3.83 -17.87
C LEU A 14 -0.16 4.80 -16.96
N ARG A 15 -1.35 4.40 -16.48
CA ARG A 15 -2.12 5.21 -15.53
C ARG A 15 -1.40 5.37 -14.19
N ALA A 16 -0.80 4.30 -13.67
CA ALA A 16 -0.02 4.32 -12.44
C ALA A 16 1.15 5.29 -12.52
N ARG A 17 1.88 5.35 -13.66
CA ARG A 17 2.95 6.32 -13.87
C ARG A 17 2.46 7.77 -13.86
N VAL A 18 1.28 8.04 -14.40
CA VAL A 18 0.67 9.38 -14.35
C VAL A 18 0.29 9.75 -12.92
N ALA A 19 -0.36 8.82 -12.19
CA ALA A 19 -0.75 9.03 -10.80
C ALA A 19 0.46 9.25 -9.88
N GLN A 20 1.53 8.46 -10.04
CA GLN A 20 2.74 8.61 -9.25
C GLN A 20 3.37 9.99 -9.43
N ARG A 21 3.49 10.48 -10.67
CA ARG A 21 4.02 11.82 -10.95
C ARG A 21 3.19 12.92 -10.29
N ALA A 22 1.88 12.74 -10.16
CA ALA A 22 1.00 13.72 -9.52
C ALA A 22 1.24 13.85 -8.00
N ILE A 23 1.77 12.81 -7.35
CA ILE A 23 2.07 12.81 -5.91
C ILE A 23 3.56 12.94 -5.58
N ASP A 24 4.42 13.03 -6.59
CA ASP A 24 5.88 13.00 -6.43
C ASP A 24 6.40 14.17 -5.56
N ASN A 25 5.73 15.31 -5.65
CA ASN A 25 6.03 16.54 -4.90
C ASN A 25 5.17 16.72 -3.65
N TRP A 26 4.42 15.71 -3.22
CA TRP A 26 3.65 15.81 -1.97
C TRP A 26 4.57 15.88 -0.77
N SER A 27 4.13 16.63 0.25
CA SER A 27 4.83 16.74 1.53
C SER A 27 4.72 15.45 2.35
N GLN A 28 5.54 15.34 3.40
CA GLN A 28 5.46 14.20 4.33
C GLN A 28 4.07 14.09 4.95
N GLU A 29 3.45 15.21 5.32
CA GLU A 29 2.13 15.29 5.95
C GLU A 29 1.04 14.81 5.00
N GLN A 30 1.08 15.22 3.73
CA GLN A 30 0.13 14.76 2.71
C GLN A 30 0.24 13.25 2.48
N ILE A 31 1.47 12.71 2.51
CA ILE A 31 1.71 11.28 2.37
C ILE A 31 1.26 10.50 3.60
N ASP A 32 1.48 11.05 4.79
CA ASP A 32 1.04 10.42 6.04
C ASP A 32 -0.50 10.41 6.15
N GLU A 33 -1.16 11.44 5.64
CA GLU A 33 -2.62 11.52 5.60
C GLU A 33 -3.22 10.47 4.64
N VAL A 34 -2.71 10.34 3.42
CA VAL A 34 -3.22 9.32 2.48
C VAL A 34 -2.93 7.90 2.97
N VAL A 35 -1.79 7.67 3.63
CA VAL A 35 -1.45 6.41 4.31
C VAL A 35 -2.48 6.07 5.39
N THR A 36 -2.82 7.06 6.23
CA THR A 36 -3.82 6.91 7.29
C THR A 36 -5.21 6.64 6.70
N ALA A 37 -5.60 7.38 5.67
CA ALA A 37 -6.88 7.20 4.98
C ALA A 37 -7.00 5.82 4.33
N ALA A 38 -5.95 5.35 3.67
CA ALA A 38 -5.90 4.00 3.09
C ALA A 38 -6.01 2.93 4.18
N GLY A 39 -5.31 3.10 5.30
CA GLY A 39 -5.43 2.22 6.45
C GLY A 39 -6.85 2.17 7.01
N TRP A 40 -7.49 3.33 7.19
CA TRP A 40 -8.87 3.43 7.65
C TRP A 40 -9.84 2.73 6.70
N ALA A 41 -9.71 2.95 5.39
CA ALA A 41 -10.59 2.34 4.39
C ALA A 41 -10.63 0.80 4.49
N ILE A 42 -9.52 0.17 4.86
CA ILE A 42 -9.41 -1.29 5.02
C ILE A 42 -10.06 -1.77 6.31
N ILE A 43 -9.89 -1.04 7.42
CA ILE A 43 -10.36 -1.47 8.75
C ILE A 43 -11.74 -0.93 9.11
N HIS A 44 -12.31 -0.03 8.29
CA HIS A 44 -13.68 0.45 8.44
C HIS A 44 -14.61 -0.76 8.63
N PRO A 45 -15.46 -0.80 9.67
CA PRO A 45 -16.18 -2.03 10.06
C PRO A 45 -16.93 -2.70 8.91
N GLU A 46 -17.60 -1.90 8.07
CA GLU A 46 -18.37 -2.40 6.94
C GLU A 46 -17.48 -2.94 5.81
N HIS A 47 -16.41 -2.21 5.47
CA HIS A 47 -15.48 -2.64 4.41
C HIS A 47 -14.71 -3.88 4.84
N ASN A 48 -14.25 -3.92 6.09
CA ASN A 48 -13.49 -5.04 6.62
C ASN A 48 -14.34 -6.32 6.62
N ARG A 49 -15.60 -6.22 7.06
CA ARG A 49 -16.56 -7.33 7.00
C ARG A 49 -16.79 -7.78 5.56
N MET A 50 -17.09 -6.86 4.66
CA MET A 50 -17.31 -7.15 3.24
C MET A 50 -16.10 -7.87 2.60
N LEU A 51 -14.89 -7.36 2.82
CA LEU A 51 -13.66 -7.97 2.32
C LEU A 51 -13.43 -9.37 2.89
N ALA A 52 -13.73 -9.58 4.17
CA ALA A 52 -13.61 -10.88 4.81
C ALA A 52 -14.62 -11.89 4.26
N GLU A 53 -15.88 -11.48 4.07
CA GLU A 53 -16.94 -12.31 3.48
C GLU A 53 -16.60 -12.73 2.05
N ILE A 54 -16.20 -11.78 1.20
CA ILE A 54 -15.76 -12.05 -0.18
C ILE A 54 -14.56 -13.00 -0.18
N ALA A 55 -13.58 -12.77 0.69
CA ALA A 55 -12.39 -13.62 0.76
C ALA A 55 -12.72 -15.06 1.17
N VAL A 56 -13.61 -15.29 2.14
CA VAL A 56 -14.02 -16.66 2.52
C VAL A 56 -14.83 -17.30 1.39
N ARG A 57 -15.81 -16.57 0.83
CA ARG A 57 -16.67 -17.06 -0.26
C ARG A 57 -15.86 -17.52 -1.47
N ASP A 58 -14.91 -16.70 -1.92
CA ASP A 58 -14.21 -16.94 -3.19
C ASP A 58 -13.02 -17.91 -3.04
N THR A 59 -12.40 -17.99 -1.86
CA THR A 59 -11.24 -18.86 -1.64
C THR A 59 -11.57 -20.17 -0.93
N GLY A 60 -12.66 -20.23 -0.16
CA GLY A 60 -12.96 -21.33 0.75
C GLY A 60 -12.01 -21.45 1.96
N LEU A 61 -11.12 -20.49 2.18
CA LEU A 61 -10.06 -20.57 3.20
C LEU A 61 -10.37 -19.74 4.46
N GLY A 62 -10.40 -20.39 5.61
CA GLY A 62 -10.58 -19.76 6.92
C GLY A 62 -12.03 -19.33 7.20
N ASN A 63 -12.23 -18.44 8.17
CA ASN A 63 -13.55 -17.91 8.52
C ASN A 63 -13.54 -16.36 8.54
N VAL A 64 -14.74 -15.78 8.54
CA VAL A 64 -14.94 -14.32 8.43
C VAL A 64 -14.38 -13.59 9.64
N ALA A 65 -14.62 -14.09 10.86
CA ALA A 65 -14.18 -13.45 12.10
C ALA A 65 -12.65 -13.32 12.16
N ASP A 66 -11.92 -14.38 11.84
CA ASP A 66 -10.46 -14.39 11.82
C ASP A 66 -9.90 -13.45 10.74
N LYS A 67 -10.55 -13.36 9.58
CA LYS A 67 -10.14 -12.43 8.52
C LYS A 67 -10.38 -10.98 8.92
N ILE A 68 -11.50 -10.65 9.57
CA ILE A 68 -11.76 -9.31 10.12
C ILE A 68 -10.69 -8.91 11.13
N ALA A 69 -10.40 -9.80 12.08
CA ALA A 69 -9.36 -9.58 13.08
C ALA A 69 -7.98 -9.44 12.44
N LYS A 70 -7.66 -10.25 11.43
CA LYS A 70 -6.39 -10.21 10.70
C LYS A 70 -6.21 -8.91 9.92
N ASN A 71 -7.22 -8.46 9.18
CA ASN A 71 -7.19 -7.19 8.44
C ASN A 71 -6.94 -6.02 9.41
N ARG A 72 -7.66 -5.99 10.53
CA ARG A 72 -7.47 -4.95 11.56
C ARG A 72 -6.08 -4.99 12.16
N ARG A 73 -5.63 -6.15 12.67
CA ARG A 73 -4.35 -6.30 13.36
C ARG A 73 -3.17 -5.95 12.44
N LYS A 74 -3.17 -6.45 11.19
CA LYS A 74 -2.08 -6.18 10.24
C LYS A 74 -2.03 -4.71 9.81
N THR A 75 -3.19 -4.09 9.59
CA THR A 75 -3.24 -2.68 9.17
C THR A 75 -2.84 -1.74 10.30
N ILE A 76 -3.37 -1.92 11.51
CA ILE A 76 -2.99 -1.09 12.66
C ILE A 76 -1.51 -1.26 13.02
N GLY A 77 -1.00 -2.50 13.02
CA GLY A 77 0.42 -2.76 13.25
C GLY A 77 1.30 -2.01 12.24
N LEU A 78 0.96 -2.09 10.95
CA LEU A 78 1.70 -1.37 9.92
C LEU A 78 1.62 0.15 10.09
N LEU A 79 0.45 0.72 10.40
CA LEU A 79 0.33 2.16 10.63
C LEU A 79 1.16 2.63 11.84
N ASP A 80 1.31 1.78 12.85
CA ASP A 80 2.17 2.06 14.00
C ASP A 80 3.66 2.01 13.59
N ASP A 81 4.07 0.98 12.85
CA ASP A 81 5.43 0.84 12.31
C ASP A 81 5.84 2.04 11.41
N LEU A 82 4.87 2.59 10.65
CA LEU A 82 5.09 3.72 9.75
C LEU A 82 5.02 5.09 10.44
N ARG A 83 4.62 5.15 11.72
CA ARG A 83 4.47 6.41 12.44
C ARG A 83 5.84 7.07 12.62
N GLY A 84 5.99 8.29 12.10
CA GLY A 84 7.24 9.05 12.19
C GLY A 84 8.34 8.59 11.21
N ALA A 85 8.14 7.51 10.45
CA ALA A 85 9.07 7.11 9.41
C ALA A 85 9.13 8.19 8.32
N LYS A 86 10.32 8.68 7.97
CA LYS A 86 10.49 9.68 6.91
C LYS A 86 10.60 9.01 5.54
N SER A 87 9.91 9.57 4.55
CA SER A 87 9.88 9.07 3.16
C SER A 87 9.86 10.17 2.10
N VAL A 88 9.92 11.43 2.54
CA VAL A 88 9.94 12.63 1.68
C VAL A 88 11.16 13.47 2.00
N GLY A 89 11.88 13.91 0.95
CA GLY A 89 13.01 14.81 1.09
C GLY A 89 14.21 14.19 1.82
N VAL A 90 14.92 15.02 2.58
CA VAL A 90 16.08 14.60 3.39
C VAL A 90 15.59 13.76 4.57
N ILE A 91 16.03 12.51 4.65
CA ILE A 91 15.64 11.57 5.70
C ILE A 91 16.70 11.41 6.78
N ALA A 92 17.97 11.60 6.43
CA ALA A 92 19.09 11.60 7.37
C ALA A 92 20.19 12.55 6.89
N GLU A 93 20.87 13.17 7.86
CA GLU A 93 22.11 13.92 7.67
C GLU A 93 23.15 13.28 8.57
N LEU A 94 24.30 12.92 8.01
CA LEU A 94 25.41 12.22 8.67
C LEU A 94 26.69 13.06 8.49
N PRO A 95 26.85 14.18 9.22
CA PRO A 95 27.93 15.14 9.01
C PRO A 95 29.31 14.53 9.20
N GLU A 96 29.46 13.58 10.12
CA GLU A 96 30.70 12.85 10.39
C GLU A 96 31.16 12.00 9.21
N LEU A 97 30.22 11.57 8.35
CA LEU A 97 30.50 10.86 7.10
C LEU A 97 30.47 11.79 5.88
N GLY A 98 30.03 13.04 6.05
CA GLY A 98 29.76 13.96 4.94
C GLY A 98 28.62 13.50 4.02
N LEU A 99 27.62 12.78 4.56
CA LEU A 99 26.52 12.20 3.78
C LEU A 99 25.17 12.85 4.09
N THR A 100 24.32 12.95 3.07
CA THR A 100 22.90 13.30 3.18
C THR A 100 22.09 12.24 2.43
N GLU A 101 21.12 11.64 3.12
CA GLU A 101 20.21 10.68 2.52
C GLU A 101 18.91 11.35 2.12
N ILE A 102 18.51 11.19 0.86
CA ILE A 102 17.31 11.78 0.30
C ILE A 102 16.40 10.66 -0.20
N ALA A 103 15.18 10.59 0.32
CA ALA A 103 14.20 9.60 -0.12
C ALA A 103 13.68 9.92 -1.52
N ARG A 104 13.74 8.91 -2.40
CA ARG A 104 13.25 8.98 -3.77
C ARG A 104 12.31 7.79 -4.05
N PRO A 105 11.11 8.01 -4.60
CA PRO A 105 10.23 6.92 -5.00
C PRO A 105 10.88 6.06 -6.09
N VAL A 106 10.56 4.77 -6.09
CA VAL A 106 10.94 3.86 -7.19
C VAL A 106 10.05 4.02 -8.41
N GLY A 107 8.83 4.56 -8.22
CA GLY A 107 7.86 4.82 -9.28
C GLY A 107 6.65 3.90 -9.18
N VAL A 108 6.60 2.86 -10.02
CA VAL A 108 5.48 1.91 -10.04
C VAL A 108 5.93 0.55 -9.49
N VAL A 109 5.26 0.09 -8.44
CA VAL A 109 5.47 -1.23 -7.83
C VAL A 109 4.47 -2.22 -8.42
N ALA A 110 4.93 -3.40 -8.83
CA ALA A 110 4.06 -4.52 -9.17
C ALA A 110 3.91 -5.42 -7.93
N ALA A 111 2.68 -5.73 -7.53
CA ALA A 111 2.41 -6.51 -6.33
C ALA A 111 1.67 -7.82 -6.64
N VAL A 112 2.21 -8.93 -6.13
CA VAL A 112 1.57 -10.25 -6.23
C VAL A 112 0.80 -10.53 -4.94
N THR A 113 -0.47 -10.92 -5.08
CA THR A 113 -1.36 -11.18 -3.94
C THR A 113 -1.57 -12.69 -3.76
N PRO A 114 -1.29 -13.25 -2.56
CA PRO A 114 -1.53 -14.67 -2.28
C PRO A 114 -3.00 -14.94 -1.94
N SER A 115 -3.50 -16.12 -2.29
CA SER A 115 -4.86 -16.57 -1.99
C SER A 115 -5.15 -16.76 -0.50
N THR A 116 -4.12 -16.95 0.34
CA THR A 116 -4.27 -17.12 1.79
C THR A 116 -4.63 -15.82 2.51
N ASN A 117 -4.29 -14.66 1.95
CA ASN A 117 -4.55 -13.34 2.55
C ASN A 117 -4.94 -12.29 1.47
N PRO A 118 -6.06 -12.49 0.75
CA PRO A 118 -6.41 -11.67 -0.40
C PRO A 118 -6.91 -10.26 -0.05
N GLY A 119 -7.19 -9.97 1.22
CA GLY A 119 -7.50 -8.62 1.71
C GLY A 119 -6.31 -7.94 2.39
N ALA A 120 -5.76 -8.55 3.43
CA ALA A 120 -4.70 -7.95 4.24
C ALA A 120 -3.37 -7.72 3.50
N THR A 121 -2.96 -8.63 2.60
CA THR A 121 -1.70 -8.47 1.87
C THR A 121 -1.74 -7.29 0.88
N PRO A 122 -2.74 -7.16 -0.01
CA PRO A 122 -2.81 -6.00 -0.89
C PRO A 122 -2.97 -4.70 -0.11
N ALA A 123 -3.72 -4.67 0.99
CA ALA A 123 -3.80 -3.51 1.88
C ALA A 123 -2.42 -3.06 2.38
N ASN A 124 -1.62 -3.98 2.93
CA ASN A 124 -0.27 -3.66 3.40
C ASN A 124 0.65 -3.19 2.28
N ASN A 125 0.57 -3.81 1.10
CA ASN A 125 1.38 -3.40 -0.05
C ASN A 125 1.02 -1.98 -0.52
N ILE A 126 -0.28 -1.66 -0.58
CA ILE A 126 -0.79 -0.32 -0.94
C ILE A 126 -0.28 0.73 0.04
N ILE A 127 -0.42 0.48 1.33
CA ILE A 127 -0.01 1.43 2.37
C ILE A 127 1.50 1.71 2.30
N ASN A 128 2.34 0.68 2.14
CA ASN A 128 3.78 0.86 1.98
C ASN A 128 4.15 1.58 0.67
N ALA A 129 3.47 1.26 -0.44
CA ALA A 129 3.70 1.94 -1.71
C ALA A 129 3.39 3.44 -1.60
N LEU A 130 2.24 3.80 -1.01
CA LEU A 130 1.83 5.17 -0.77
C LEU A 130 2.82 5.91 0.14
N LYS A 131 3.24 5.29 1.25
CA LYS A 131 4.24 5.88 2.15
C LYS A 131 5.51 6.25 1.41
N GLY A 132 5.94 5.43 0.45
CA GLY A 132 7.10 5.70 -0.40
C GLY A 132 6.85 6.58 -1.63
N ARG A 133 5.71 7.26 -1.76
CA ARG A 133 5.29 8.05 -2.95
C ARG A 133 5.27 7.23 -4.25
N ASN A 134 4.97 5.95 -4.16
CA ASN A 134 4.86 5.05 -5.30
C ASN A 134 3.40 4.85 -5.71
N ALA A 135 3.18 4.58 -7.00
CA ALA A 135 1.98 3.91 -7.43
C ALA A 135 2.18 2.39 -7.38
N ILE A 136 1.08 1.65 -7.32
CA ILE A 136 1.08 0.18 -7.23
C ILE A 136 0.07 -0.40 -8.23
N VAL A 137 0.44 -1.52 -8.84
CA VAL A 137 -0.40 -2.34 -9.73
C VAL A 137 -0.46 -3.76 -9.21
#